data_AF-A0A7S4W246-F1
#
_entry.id   AF-A0A7S4W246-F1
#
_cell.length_a   1.000
_cell.length_b   1.000
_cell.length_c   1.000
_cell.angle_alpha   90.00
_cell.angle_beta   90.00
_cell.angle_gamma   90.00
#
_symmetry.space_group_name_H-M   'P 1'
#
loop_
_entity.id
_entity.type
_entity.pdbx_description
1 polymer ?
#
loop_
_entity_poly.entity_id
_entity_poly.type
_entity_poly.pdbx_seq_one_letter_code
_entity_poly.pdbx_strand_id
1 'polypeptide(L)'
;RKWKAHATKITSQVHVWVKKGNVNCNHMLLMLEAEMAVLKGEKELAKQKYDEAIKTSARFGCAHDRALTNERAGDYMLKSGDKYLAFHYLSFAIQLYSRWGAKAKADHLLSKHHNLLDGQHTSVVCKEVKRRWTW
;
A
#
# COMPACT_ATOMS: atom_id res chain seq x y z
N ARG A 1 2.33 -15.81 12.08
CA ARG A 1 3.77 -15.70 12.44
C ARG A 1 4.68 -16.74 11.74
N LYS A 2 4.25 -17.42 10.64
CA LYS A 2 5.04 -18.45 9.93
C LYS A 2 6.19 -17.90 9.06
N TRP A 3 6.05 -16.68 8.55
CA TRP A 3 6.95 -16.13 7.52
C TRP A 3 7.94 -15.06 8.02
N LYS A 4 8.05 -14.86 9.34
CA LYS A 4 8.89 -13.79 9.92
C LYS A 4 10.38 -13.99 9.59
N ALA A 5 10.88 -15.22 9.73
CA ALA A 5 12.26 -15.57 9.40
C ALA A 5 12.58 -15.39 7.90
N HIS A 6 11.59 -15.64 7.05
CA HIS A 6 11.73 -15.44 5.62
C HIS A 6 11.74 -13.95 5.26
N ALA A 7 10.84 -13.17 5.85
CA ALA A 7 10.80 -11.72 5.69
C ALA A 7 12.13 -11.09 6.13
N THR A 8 12.69 -11.46 7.29
CA THR A 8 13.99 -10.95 7.72
C THR A 8 15.12 -11.28 6.75
N LYS A 9 15.13 -12.49 6.19
CA LYS A 9 16.14 -12.90 5.20
C LYS A 9 16.04 -12.06 3.93
N ILE A 10 14.82 -11.84 3.41
CA ILE A 10 14.57 -11.00 2.24
C ILE A 10 14.96 -9.56 2.52
N THR A 11 14.55 -8.99 3.66
CA THR A 11 14.91 -7.62 4.05
C THR A 11 16.42 -7.43 4.08
N SER A 12 17.18 -8.38 4.65
CA SER A 12 18.64 -8.32 4.64
C SER A 12 19.23 -8.36 3.23
N GLN A 13 18.67 -9.17 2.32
CA GLN A 13 19.13 -9.22 0.92
C GLN A 13 18.86 -7.89 0.19
N VAL A 14 17.64 -7.35 0.31
CA VAL A 14 17.27 -6.07 -0.30
C VAL A 14 18.12 -4.94 0.27
N HIS A 15 18.41 -4.96 1.58
CA HIS A 15 19.28 -3.98 2.20
C HIS A 15 20.70 -4.01 1.62
N VAL A 16 21.26 -5.19 1.35
CA VAL A 16 22.55 -5.33 0.67
C VAL A 16 22.50 -4.73 -0.75
N TRP A 17 21.40 -4.91 -1.48
CA TRP A 17 21.26 -4.34 -2.83
C TRP A 17 21.20 -2.81 -2.81
N VAL A 18 20.46 -2.23 -1.86
CA VAL A 18 20.40 -0.78 -1.66
C VAL A 18 21.78 -0.23 -1.30
N LYS A 19 22.50 -0.89 -0.38
CA LYS A 19 23.87 -0.50 0.00
C LYS A 19 24.87 -0.60 -1.15
N LYS A 20 24.68 -1.54 -2.07
CA LYS A 20 25.47 -1.67 -3.31
C LYS A 20 25.12 -0.62 -4.38
N GLY A 21 24.21 0.31 -4.10
CA GLY A 21 23.88 1.43 -5.00
C GLY A 21 22.61 1.22 -5.82
N ASN A 22 21.83 0.16 -5.58
CA ASN A 22 20.56 -0.03 -6.29
C ASN A 22 19.44 0.81 -5.64
N VAL A 23 19.38 2.08 -6.03
CA VAL A 23 18.37 3.04 -5.54
C VAL A 23 16.94 2.65 -5.89
N ASN A 24 16.74 1.87 -6.96
CA ASN A 24 15.42 1.41 -7.40
C ASN A 24 14.82 0.36 -6.45
N CYS A 25 15.61 -0.20 -5.52
CA CYS A 25 15.09 -1.11 -4.50
C CYS A 25 14.74 -0.40 -3.18
N ASN A 26 14.99 0.90 -3.07
CA ASN A 26 14.86 1.61 -1.80
C ASN A 26 13.42 1.66 -1.29
N HIS A 27 12.42 1.84 -2.17
CA HIS A 27 11.01 1.82 -1.75
C HIS A 27 10.57 0.45 -1.24
N MET A 28 11.10 -0.64 -1.81
CA MET A 28 10.83 -2.00 -1.32
C MET A 28 11.41 -2.21 0.08
N LEU A 29 12.63 -1.70 0.33
CA LEU A 29 13.24 -1.75 1.66
C LEU A 29 12.38 -1.00 2.69
N LEU A 30 11.93 0.22 2.37
CA LEU A 30 11.07 1.02 3.24
C LEU A 30 9.73 0.34 3.52
N MET A 31 9.13 -0.32 2.52
CA MET A 31 7.90 -1.10 2.70
C MET A 31 8.13 -2.29 3.66
N LEU A 32 9.24 -3.00 3.52
CA LEU A 32 9.59 -4.11 4.42
C LEU A 32 9.87 -3.62 5.85
N GLU A 33 10.54 -2.48 6.00
CA GLU A 33 10.74 -1.84 7.30
C GLU A 33 9.42 -1.45 7.97
N ALA A 34 8.46 -0.94 7.20
CA ALA A 34 7.13 -0.61 7.70
C ALA A 34 6.40 -1.87 8.23
N GLU A 35 6.42 -2.97 7.49
CA GLU A 35 5.84 -4.24 7.93
C GLU A 35 6.53 -4.80 9.19
N MET A 36 7.85 -4.64 9.29
CA MET A 36 8.59 -5.03 10.48
C MET A 36 8.21 -4.19 11.69
N ALA A 37 8.00 -2.88 11.52
CA ALA A 37 7.49 -1.99 12.57
C ALA A 37 6.06 -2.38 13.01
N VAL A 38 5.19 -2.73 12.05
CA VAL A 38 3.85 -3.27 12.33
C VAL A 38 3.94 -4.54 13.20
N LEU A 39 4.86 -5.44 12.90
CA LEU A 39 5.06 -6.67 13.68
C LEU A 39 5.62 -6.42 15.09
N LYS A 40 6.31 -5.30 15.31
CA LYS A 40 6.82 -4.87 16.62
C LYS A 40 5.78 -4.07 17.42
N GLY A 41 4.71 -3.60 16.79
CA GLY A 41 3.71 -2.74 17.42
C GLY A 41 4.08 -1.25 17.44
N GLU A 42 5.09 -0.84 16.66
CA GLU A 42 5.57 0.54 16.58
C GLU A 42 4.73 1.31 15.54
N LYS A 43 3.56 1.81 15.94
CA LYS A 43 2.54 2.38 15.02
C LYS A 43 3.04 3.62 14.28
N GLU A 44 3.68 4.54 14.99
CA GLU A 44 4.18 5.81 14.46
C GLU A 44 5.29 5.56 13.44
N LEU A 45 6.23 4.65 13.76
CA LEU A 45 7.31 4.28 12.85
C LEU A 45 6.76 3.57 11.60
N ALA A 46 5.79 2.66 11.77
CA ALA A 46 5.15 2.00 10.64
C ALA A 46 4.52 3.01 9.67
N LYS A 47 3.77 4.00 10.20
CA LYS A 47 3.15 5.04 9.38
C LYS A 47 4.20 5.88 8.63
N GLN A 48 5.24 6.34 9.32
CA GLN A 48 6.33 7.12 8.72
C GLN A 48 6.98 6.33 7.57
N LYS A 49 7.28 5.05 7.79
CA LYS A 49 7.90 4.18 6.79
C LYS A 49 6.98 3.91 5.59
N TYR A 50 5.68 3.75 5.80
CA TYR A 50 4.72 3.66 4.69
C TYR A 50 4.68 4.95 3.86
N ASP A 51 4.63 6.12 4.51
CA ASP A 51 4.61 7.40 3.81
C ASP A 51 5.91 7.64 3.03
N GLU A 52 7.07 7.27 3.59
CA GLU A 52 8.37 7.32 2.89
C GLU A 52 8.41 6.36 1.68
N ALA A 53 7.90 5.14 1.83
CA ALA A 53 7.83 4.16 0.75
C ALA A 53 6.92 4.65 -0.40
N ILE A 54 5.78 5.27 -0.07
CA ILE A 54 4.86 5.88 -1.05
C ILE A 54 5.54 7.05 -1.78
N LYS A 55 6.21 7.95 -1.07
CA LYS A 55 6.95 9.07 -1.68
C LYS A 55 8.07 8.58 -2.59
N THR A 56 8.81 7.56 -2.15
CA THR A 56 9.97 7.03 -2.89
C THR A 56 9.51 6.29 -4.15
N SER A 57 8.55 5.36 -4.03
CA SER A 57 7.93 4.69 -5.18
C SER A 57 7.27 5.70 -6.13
N ALA A 58 6.82 6.85 -5.61
CA ALA A 58 6.29 7.90 -6.45
C ALA A 58 7.31 8.58 -7.35
N ARG A 59 8.50 8.86 -6.80
CA ARG A 59 9.60 9.46 -7.54
C ARG A 59 10.15 8.54 -8.63
N PHE A 60 10.19 7.23 -8.38
CA PHE A 60 10.66 6.24 -9.35
C PHE A 60 9.60 5.79 -10.36
N GLY A 61 8.34 6.21 -10.21
CA GLY A 61 7.26 5.82 -11.13
C GLY A 61 6.77 4.38 -10.95
N CYS A 62 7.13 3.69 -9.87
CA CYS A 62 6.72 2.32 -9.57
C CYS A 62 5.26 2.28 -9.07
N ALA A 63 4.30 2.37 -10.00
CA ALA A 63 2.87 2.44 -9.67
C ALA A 63 2.35 1.19 -8.94
N HIS A 64 2.84 0.00 -9.30
CA HIS A 64 2.46 -1.27 -8.68
C HIS A 64 2.95 -1.35 -7.23
N ASP A 65 4.21 -1.00 -6.95
CA ASP A 65 4.76 -0.99 -5.60
C ASP A 65 4.08 0.08 -4.73
N ARG A 66 3.78 1.24 -5.32
CA ARG A 66 3.01 2.28 -4.64
C ARG A 66 1.62 1.76 -4.28
N ALA A 67 0.94 1.07 -5.20
CA ALA A 67 -0.39 0.49 -4.95
C ALA A 67 -0.34 -0.54 -3.82
N LEU A 68 0.65 -1.44 -3.84
CA LEU A 68 0.84 -2.46 -2.83
C LEU A 68 1.13 -1.85 -1.46
N THR A 69 2.01 -0.85 -1.39
CA THR A 69 2.32 -0.13 -0.14
C THR A 69 1.07 0.52 0.45
N ASN A 70 0.24 1.15 -0.39
CA ASN A 70 -1.02 1.74 0.03
C ASN A 70 -2.03 0.69 0.52
N GLU A 71 -2.16 -0.45 -0.17
CA GLU A 71 -3.01 -1.57 0.26
C GLU A 71 -2.62 -2.05 1.66
N ARG A 72 -1.33 -2.25 1.89
CA ARG A 72 -0.79 -2.72 3.18
C ARG A 72 -0.96 -1.70 4.30
N ALA A 73 -0.68 -0.43 4.04
CA ALA A 73 -0.93 0.66 4.98
C ALA A 73 -2.42 0.76 5.36
N GLY A 74 -3.31 0.67 4.36
CA GLY A 74 -4.76 0.70 4.57
C GLY A 74 -5.27 -0.46 5.41
N ASP A 75 -4.84 -1.69 5.11
CA ASP A 75 -5.15 -2.88 5.90
C ASP A 75 -4.67 -2.75 7.36
N TYR A 76 -3.50 -2.15 7.58
CA TYR A 76 -2.96 -1.92 8.93
C TYR A 76 -3.74 -0.85 9.71
N MET A 77 -4.08 0.26 9.07
CA MET A 77 -4.87 1.33 9.69
C MET A 77 -6.27 0.84 10.05
N LEU A 78 -6.88 0.01 9.20
CA LEU A 78 -8.18 -0.59 9.47
C LEU A 78 -8.14 -1.48 10.71
N LYS A 79 -7.10 -2.31 10.85
CA LYS A 79 -6.86 -3.13 12.05
C LYS A 79 -6.58 -2.30 13.29
N SER A 80 -5.95 -1.15 13.12
CA SER A 80 -5.67 -0.19 14.19
C SER A 80 -6.89 0.67 14.58
N GLY A 81 -8.03 0.49 13.90
CA GLY A 81 -9.29 1.21 14.16
C GLY A 81 -9.43 2.56 13.46
N ASP A 82 -8.42 3.01 12.72
CA ASP A 82 -8.45 4.29 12.00
C ASP A 82 -9.07 4.11 10.61
N LYS A 83 -10.41 4.09 10.57
CA LYS A 83 -11.19 3.90 9.35
C LYS A 83 -10.97 5.02 8.31
N TYR A 84 -10.68 6.24 8.76
CA TYR A 84 -10.47 7.38 7.87
C TYR A 84 -9.16 7.23 7.09
N LEU A 85 -8.05 6.96 7.77
CA LEU A 85 -6.78 6.70 7.09
C LEU A 85 -6.84 5.41 6.26
N ALA A 86 -7.52 4.38 6.75
CA ALA A 86 -7.71 3.14 5.99
C ALA A 86 -8.43 3.41 4.65
N PHE A 87 -9.52 4.18 4.67
CA PHE A 87 -10.25 4.58 3.47
C PHE A 87 -9.35 5.33 2.48
N HIS A 88 -8.55 6.28 2.98
CA HIS A 88 -7.65 7.09 2.16
C HIS A 88 -6.64 6.20 1.42
N TYR A 89 -5.88 5.37 2.15
CA TYR A 89 -4.86 4.51 1.55
C TYR A 89 -5.47 3.46 0.59
N LEU A 90 -6.58 2.81 0.97
CA LEU A 90 -7.23 1.80 0.12
C LEU A 90 -7.80 2.41 -1.18
N SER A 91 -8.37 3.62 -1.10
CA SER A 91 -8.85 4.35 -2.27
C SER A 91 -7.73 4.65 -3.26
N PHE A 92 -6.57 5.08 -2.76
CA PHE A 92 -5.38 5.30 -3.59
C PHE A 92 -4.84 3.99 -4.17
N ALA A 93 -4.81 2.91 -3.40
CA ALA A 93 -4.40 1.60 -3.91
C ALA A 93 -5.26 1.16 -5.11
N ILE A 94 -6.59 1.28 -5.00
CA ILE A 94 -7.54 0.93 -6.08
C ILE A 94 -7.30 1.77 -7.34
N GLN A 95 -7.11 3.09 -7.19
CA GLN A 95 -6.82 3.97 -8.32
C GLN A 95 -5.49 3.61 -8.99
N LEU A 96 -4.44 3.32 -8.21
CA LEU A 96 -3.13 2.97 -8.73
C LEU A 96 -3.13 1.61 -9.43
N TYR A 97 -3.81 0.60 -8.88
CA TYR A 97 -3.98 -0.68 -9.55
C TYR A 97 -4.79 -0.54 -10.85
N SER A 98 -5.85 0.29 -10.84
CA SER A 98 -6.64 0.57 -12.05
C SER A 98 -5.80 1.26 -13.13
N ARG A 99 -4.99 2.25 -12.74
CA ARG A 99 -4.09 2.98 -13.65
C ARG A 99 -2.98 2.07 -14.20
N TRP A 100 -2.47 1.15 -13.40
CA TRP A 100 -1.48 0.17 -13.82
C TRP A 100 -2.07 -0.91 -14.75
N GLY A 101 -3.39 -1.14 -14.69
CA GLY A 101 -4.10 -2.13 -15.51
C GLY A 101 -4.49 -3.41 -14.75
N ALA A 102 -4.18 -3.51 -13.46
CA ALA A 102 -4.55 -4.64 -12.60
C ALA A 102 -6.01 -4.55 -12.11
N LYS A 103 -6.95 -4.57 -13.06
CA LYS A 103 -8.39 -4.41 -12.83
C LYS A 103 -8.95 -5.45 -11.85
N ALA A 104 -8.63 -6.73 -12.05
CA ALA A 104 -9.08 -7.81 -11.15
C ALA A 104 -8.63 -7.60 -9.69
N LYS A 105 -7.44 -7.03 -9.47
CA LYS A 105 -6.94 -6.72 -8.13
C LYS A 105 -7.67 -5.53 -7.51
N ALA A 106 -7.95 -4.50 -8.31
CA ALA A 106 -8.75 -3.36 -7.89
C ALA A 106 -10.18 -3.78 -7.51
N ASP A 107 -10.84 -4.61 -8.32
CA ASP A 107 -12.19 -5.13 -8.06
C ASP A 107 -12.24 -6.04 -6.83
N HIS A 108 -11.20 -6.85 -6.62
CA HIS A 108 -11.06 -7.65 -5.40
C HIS A 108 -10.95 -6.77 -4.15
N LEU A 109 -10.15 -5.70 -4.20
CA LEU A 109 -10.03 -4.74 -3.10
C LEU A 109 -11.33 -3.99 -2.82
N LEU A 110 -12.03 -3.57 -3.87
CA LEU A 110 -13.35 -2.94 -3.77
C LEU A 110 -14.34 -3.88 -3.08
N SER A 111 -14.41 -5.14 -3.50
CA SER A 111 -15.32 -6.14 -2.94
C SER A 111 -14.98 -6.46 -1.48
N LYS A 112 -13.69 -6.63 -1.16
CA LYS A 112 -13.22 -6.94 0.20
C LYS A 112 -13.51 -5.82 1.19
N HIS A 113 -13.43 -4.56 0.75
CA HIS A 113 -13.59 -3.38 1.61
C HIS A 113 -14.87 -2.58 1.32
N HIS A 114 -15.87 -3.19 0.67
CA HIS A 114 -17.13 -2.53 0.28
C HIS A 114 -17.80 -1.77 1.42
N ASN A 115 -17.94 -2.38 2.60
CA ASN A 115 -18.50 -1.74 3.81
C ASN A 115 -17.77 -0.46 4.24
N LEU A 116 -16.46 -0.36 4.00
CA LEU A 116 -15.66 0.82 4.34
C LEU A 116 -15.76 1.88 3.23
N LEU A 117 -15.86 1.45 1.97
CA LEU A 117 -15.86 2.32 0.80
C LEU A 117 -17.27 2.87 0.45
N ASP A 118 -18.33 2.13 0.76
CA ASP A 118 -19.72 2.50 0.53
C ASP A 118 -20.30 3.39 1.65
N GLY A 119 -19.81 3.22 2.88
CA GLY A 119 -20.25 3.98 4.06
C GLY A 119 -19.80 5.44 4.09
N GLN A 120 -18.85 5.85 3.25
CA GLN A 120 -18.50 7.24 3.01
C GLN A 120 -19.03 7.65 1.63
N HIS A 121 -20.34 7.90 1.58
CA HIS A 121 -21.05 8.26 0.35
C HIS A 121 -20.37 9.45 -0.37
N THR A 122 -19.79 9.16 -1.53
CA THR A 122 -19.68 10.03 -2.70
C THR A 122 -19.07 11.42 -2.54
N SER A 123 -17.85 11.65 -3.06
CA SER A 123 -17.70 12.83 -3.93
C SER A 123 -16.64 12.72 -5.03
N VAL A 124 -15.51 11.99 -4.86
CA VAL A 124 -14.45 12.04 -5.90
C VAL A 124 -14.02 10.67 -6.45
N VAL A 125 -13.74 9.67 -5.61
CA VAL A 125 -13.06 8.45 -6.08
C VAL A 125 -13.97 7.51 -6.89
N CYS A 126 -15.25 7.40 -6.53
CA CYS A 126 -16.17 6.47 -7.22
C CYS A 126 -16.79 7.06 -8.50
N LYS A 127 -16.86 8.39 -8.64
CA LYS A 127 -17.45 9.02 -9.84
C LYS A 127 -16.55 8.90 -11.06
N GLU A 128 -15.23 8.99 -10.93
CA GLU A 128 -14.32 8.77 -12.07
C GLU A 128 -14.12 7.29 -12.41
N VAL A 129 -14.11 6.41 -11.40
CA VAL A 129 -14.00 4.97 -11.65
C VAL A 129 -15.31 4.39 -12.21
N LYS A 130 -16.50 4.80 -11.75
CA LYS A 130 -17.77 4.33 -12.37
C LYS A 130 -18.04 4.96 -13.74
N ARG A 131 -17.71 6.25 -13.97
CA ARG A 131 -17.93 6.90 -15.28
C ARG A 131 -17.03 6.38 -16.40
N ARG A 132 -15.91 5.73 -16.07
CA ARG A 132 -14.97 5.16 -17.05
C ARG A 132 -15.27 3.70 -17.41
N TRP A 133 -16.38 3.15 -16.88
CA TRP A 133 -16.80 1.75 -17.02
C TRP A 133 -18.29 1.61 -17.38
N THR A 134 -18.87 2.63 -17.99
CA THR A 134 -20.11 2.51 -18.77
C THR A 134 -19.72 2.68 -20.23
N TRP A 135 -20.00 1.65 -21.04
CA TRP A 135 -19.72 1.56 -22.48
C TRP A 135 -20.13 2.82 -23.25
#